data_AF-A0A3D2IR18-F1
#
_entry.id   AF-A0A3D2IR18-F1
#
_cell.length_a   1.000
_cell.length_b   1.000
_cell.length_c   1.000
_cell.angle_alpha   90.00
_cell.angle_beta   90.00
_cell.angle_gamma   90.00
#
_symmetry.space_group_name_H-M   'P 1'
#
loop_
_entity.id
_entity.type
_entity.pdbx_description
1 polymer ?
#
loop_
_entity_poly.entity_id
_entity_poly.type
_entity_poly.pdbx_seq_one_letter_code
_entity_poly.pdbx_strand_id
1 'polypeptide(L)'
;MSIHGILGEQTTDYPTEYSPETLYPIARSMGRDVIGWQDDKLMVGIDWWQAFEMSWLNPQGLSQVAIARFDIPASSPFIVESKSLKLYLNSINFTEFASWNDVQALIAKDLSACVKADVQVELFGLEEDLHNKTTGLLVAQPEGVCIDDALANSSEKVALCEHPDASLLSSDKDLNSSSILENTGTEPYIFYSNLLRSNCPVTNQPDWGTLAVSITSNKTVDDAGMLRYILSFRQHNGFHEQCVEQIFADLSQYYEPSELMVRAWYTRRGGLDINPCRVSDIRLMPQPSRLIRQ
;
A
#
# COMPACT_ATOMS: atom_id res chain seq x y z
N MET A 1 36.62 15.88 -5.25
CA MET A 1 35.82 16.99 -4.68
C MET A 1 34.62 16.36 -4.00
N SER A 2 34.61 16.33 -2.67
CA SER A 2 33.48 15.77 -1.93
C SER A 2 32.41 16.85 -1.81
N ILE A 3 31.39 16.75 -2.65
CA ILE A 3 30.25 17.67 -2.66
C ILE A 3 29.44 17.36 -1.40
N HIS A 4 29.71 18.09 -0.31
CA HIS A 4 28.94 17.98 0.92
C HIS A 4 27.70 18.87 0.76
N GLY A 5 26.71 18.34 0.05
CA GLY A 5 25.35 18.84 0.14
C GLY A 5 24.65 18.20 1.34
N ILE A 6 23.42 18.66 1.63
CA ILE A 6 22.50 18.03 2.61
C ILE A 6 22.18 16.54 2.24
N LEU A 7 22.66 16.09 1.07
CA LEU A 7 22.65 14.72 0.58
C LEU A 7 23.98 14.04 0.91
N GLY A 8 24.09 13.31 2.03
CA GLY A 8 25.18 12.34 2.17
C GLY A 8 25.81 12.09 3.54
N GLU A 9 25.23 12.54 4.65
CA GLU A 9 25.82 12.24 5.97
C GLU A 9 25.71 10.76 6.40
N GLN A 10 24.99 9.93 5.65
CA GLN A 10 25.00 8.48 5.81
C GLN A 10 25.48 7.81 4.52
N THR A 11 26.71 7.31 4.53
CA THR A 11 27.21 6.37 3.52
C THR A 11 26.40 5.08 3.66
N THR A 12 25.31 4.97 2.90
CA THR A 12 24.64 3.68 2.73
C THR A 12 25.53 2.86 1.81
N ASP A 13 26.14 1.80 2.36
CA ASP A 13 26.91 0.86 1.56
C ASP A 13 25.96 0.05 0.67
N TYR A 14 26.16 0.15 -0.64
CA TYR A 14 25.39 -0.60 -1.63
C TYR A 14 26.10 -1.93 -1.90
N PRO A 15 25.45 -3.08 -1.64
CA PRO A 15 26.06 -4.37 -1.93
C PRO A 15 26.41 -4.49 -3.43
N THR A 16 27.62 -4.96 -3.72
CA THR A 16 28.08 -5.26 -5.08
C THR A 16 28.00 -6.76 -5.41
N GLU A 17 27.70 -7.57 -4.41
CA GLU A 17 27.49 -9.01 -4.48
C GLU A 17 26.13 -9.34 -3.87
N TYR A 18 25.56 -10.48 -4.24
CA TYR A 18 24.27 -10.94 -3.73
C TYR A 18 24.28 -11.10 -2.20
N SER A 19 23.36 -10.40 -1.52
CA SER A 19 23.32 -10.23 -0.07
C SER A 19 21.90 -10.37 0.51
N PRO A 20 21.35 -11.60 0.62
CA PRO A 20 20.00 -11.86 1.15
C PRO A 20 19.84 -11.44 2.62
N GLU A 21 20.92 -11.43 3.40
CA GLU A 21 20.95 -10.99 4.80
C GLU A 21 20.61 -9.50 4.98
N THR A 22 20.57 -8.73 3.90
CA THR A 22 20.17 -7.32 3.93
C THR A 22 18.68 -7.16 4.20
N LEU A 23 17.85 -8.14 3.85
CA LEU A 23 16.40 -8.09 4.05
C LEU A 23 16.07 -7.96 5.54
N TYR A 24 15.29 -6.93 5.88
CA TYR A 24 14.91 -6.64 7.25
C TYR A 24 13.40 -6.81 7.45
N PRO A 25 12.97 -7.81 8.25
CA PRO A 25 11.56 -8.00 8.56
C PRO A 25 11.08 -7.05 9.65
N ILE A 26 9.86 -6.54 9.51
CA ILE A 26 9.17 -5.75 10.53
C ILE A 26 7.90 -6.48 10.95
N ALA A 27 7.73 -6.74 12.24
CA ALA A 27 6.60 -7.52 12.74
C ALA A 27 5.28 -6.75 12.54
N ARG A 28 4.28 -7.38 11.93
CA ARG A 28 2.95 -6.77 11.77
C ARG A 28 2.29 -6.49 13.12
N SER A 29 2.54 -7.32 14.12
CA SER A 29 2.02 -7.14 15.48
C SER A 29 2.37 -5.79 16.06
N MET A 30 3.54 -5.22 15.75
CA MET A 30 3.91 -3.88 16.23
C MET A 30 2.91 -2.80 15.79
N GLY A 31 2.39 -2.89 14.56
CA GLY A 31 1.37 -1.97 14.06
C GLY A 31 -0.03 -2.35 14.54
N ARG A 32 -0.36 -3.65 14.51
CA ARG A 32 -1.69 -4.15 14.88
C ARG A 32 -2.01 -4.01 16.36
N ASP A 33 -1.03 -4.18 17.24
CA ASP A 33 -1.16 -3.96 18.68
C ASP A 33 -1.55 -2.49 18.99
N VAL A 34 -1.07 -1.54 18.18
CA VAL A 34 -1.41 -0.11 18.29
C VAL A 34 -2.83 0.16 17.79
N ILE A 35 -3.25 -0.50 16.70
CA ILE A 35 -4.63 -0.44 16.20
C ILE A 35 -5.59 -1.02 17.24
N GLY A 36 -5.19 -2.07 17.97
CA GLY A 36 -5.94 -2.64 19.08
C GLY A 36 -7.26 -3.30 18.67
N TRP A 37 -7.31 -3.88 17.47
CA TRP A 37 -8.52 -4.48 16.87
C TRP A 37 -8.37 -5.99 16.58
N GLN A 38 -9.29 -6.56 15.79
CA GLN A 38 -9.40 -7.99 15.46
C GLN A 38 -8.33 -8.40 14.43
N ASP A 39 -7.20 -8.90 14.92
CA ASP A 39 -6.06 -9.33 14.11
C ASP A 39 -6.42 -10.30 12.99
N ASP A 40 -7.33 -11.25 13.24
CA ASP A 40 -7.78 -12.23 12.27
C ASP A 40 -8.43 -11.58 11.04
N LYS A 41 -9.14 -10.46 11.22
CA LYS A 41 -9.73 -9.69 10.12
C LYS A 41 -8.71 -8.89 9.33
N LEU A 42 -7.62 -8.48 9.97
CA LEU A 42 -6.52 -7.76 9.30
C LEU A 42 -5.62 -8.70 8.48
N MET A 43 -5.75 -10.02 8.66
CA MET A 43 -4.97 -11.03 7.92
C MET A 43 -5.51 -11.34 6.52
N VAL A 44 -6.69 -10.83 6.14
CA VAL A 44 -7.30 -11.09 4.84
C VAL A 44 -6.97 -9.97 3.86
N GLY A 45 -6.02 -10.23 2.96
CA GLY A 45 -5.56 -9.25 1.99
C GLY A 45 -4.15 -9.53 1.48
N ILE A 46 -3.63 -8.61 0.67
CA ILE A 46 -2.29 -8.68 0.08
C ILE A 46 -1.66 -7.29 0.12
N ASP A 47 -0.36 -7.24 0.35
CA ASP A 47 0.48 -6.08 0.08
C ASP A 47 1.19 -6.32 -1.25
N TRP A 48 0.73 -5.67 -2.32
CA TRP A 48 1.39 -5.76 -3.62
C TRP A 48 2.52 -4.75 -3.70
N TRP A 49 3.71 -5.24 -4.00
CA TRP A 49 4.87 -4.41 -4.26
C TRP A 49 5.19 -4.38 -5.74
N GLN A 50 5.60 -3.22 -6.26
CA GLN A 50 6.17 -3.11 -7.60
C GLN A 50 7.60 -2.60 -7.52
N ALA A 51 8.54 -3.38 -8.05
CA ALA A 51 9.94 -2.98 -8.22
C ALA A 51 10.19 -2.61 -9.68
N PHE A 52 10.43 -1.33 -9.93
CA PHE A 52 10.61 -0.80 -11.27
C PHE A 52 12.07 -0.78 -11.72
N GLU A 53 12.99 -1.03 -10.80
CA GLU A 53 14.44 -0.95 -10.99
C GLU A 53 15.08 -2.34 -10.83
N MET A 54 14.52 -3.36 -11.49
CA MET A 54 15.12 -4.71 -11.48
C MET A 54 16.18 -4.85 -12.55
N SER A 55 17.35 -5.34 -12.17
CA SER A 55 18.45 -5.67 -13.08
C SER A 55 19.28 -6.84 -12.55
N TRP A 56 19.88 -7.62 -13.47
CA TRP A 56 20.83 -8.71 -13.18
C TRP A 56 21.64 -9.06 -14.42
N LEU A 57 22.57 -10.02 -14.36
CA LEU A 57 23.36 -10.46 -15.51
C LEU A 57 22.88 -11.81 -16.04
N ASN A 58 22.85 -11.98 -17.37
CA ASN A 58 22.74 -13.31 -17.97
C ASN A 58 24.13 -13.99 -18.02
N PRO A 59 24.26 -15.27 -18.48
CA PRO A 59 25.55 -15.97 -18.50
C PRO A 59 26.59 -15.43 -19.49
N GLN A 60 26.24 -14.40 -20.28
CA GLN A 60 27.15 -13.67 -21.15
C GLN A 60 27.62 -12.35 -20.51
N GLY A 61 27.22 -12.08 -19.26
CA GLY A 61 27.49 -10.82 -18.57
C GLY A 61 26.67 -9.64 -19.10
N LEU A 62 25.58 -9.88 -19.85
CA LEU A 62 24.70 -8.83 -20.35
C LEU A 62 23.62 -8.52 -19.32
N SER A 63 23.47 -7.23 -19.00
CA SER A 63 22.41 -6.75 -18.13
C SER A 63 21.03 -7.09 -18.70
N GLN A 64 20.21 -7.69 -17.85
CA GLN A 64 18.79 -7.91 -18.05
C GLN A 64 18.02 -6.87 -17.22
N VAL A 65 16.83 -6.49 -17.67
CA VAL A 65 15.97 -5.54 -16.96
C VAL A 65 14.52 -6.01 -16.98
N ALA A 66 13.81 -5.76 -15.89
CA ALA A 66 12.40 -6.12 -15.75
C ALA A 66 11.68 -5.14 -14.80
N ILE A 67 10.35 -5.28 -14.72
CA ILE A 67 9.58 -4.86 -13.55
C ILE A 67 9.26 -6.13 -12.76
N ALA A 68 9.37 -6.10 -11.43
CA ALA A 68 8.89 -7.20 -10.60
C ALA A 68 7.62 -6.82 -9.84
N ARG A 69 6.73 -7.78 -9.64
CA ARG A 69 5.65 -7.72 -8.66
C ARG A 69 5.88 -8.76 -7.56
N PHE A 70 5.68 -8.36 -6.31
CA PHE A 70 5.70 -9.25 -5.16
C PHE A 70 4.34 -9.23 -4.46
N ASP A 71 3.80 -10.40 -4.17
CA ASP A 71 2.52 -10.55 -3.45
C ASP A 71 2.83 -11.05 -2.04
N ILE A 72 2.83 -10.15 -1.07
CA ILE A 72 3.05 -10.49 0.34
C ILE A 72 1.67 -10.62 1.01
N PRO A 73 1.27 -11.81 1.49
CA PRO A 73 -0.05 -11.99 2.09
C PRO A 73 -0.16 -11.19 3.40
N ALA A 74 -1.31 -10.57 3.65
CA ALA A 74 -1.57 -9.85 4.90
C ALA A 74 -1.54 -10.77 6.14
N SER A 75 -1.62 -12.08 5.95
CA SER A 75 -1.44 -13.09 6.99
C SER A 75 0.03 -13.35 7.36
N SER A 76 1.01 -12.78 6.64
CA SER A 76 2.42 -12.93 6.97
C SER A 76 2.71 -12.33 8.36
N PRO A 77 3.52 -12.99 9.21
CA PRO A 77 3.88 -12.41 10.51
C PRO A 77 4.69 -11.11 10.39
N PHE A 78 5.40 -10.90 9.28
CA PHE A 78 6.22 -9.73 9.04
C PHE A 78 5.89 -9.07 7.68
N ILE A 79 6.08 -7.75 7.60
CA ILE A 79 6.33 -7.03 6.34
C ILE A 79 7.84 -6.95 6.11
N VAL A 80 8.25 -6.49 4.93
CA VAL A 80 9.66 -6.19 4.62
C VAL A 80 9.89 -4.68 4.61
N GLU A 81 10.99 -4.22 5.22
CA GLU A 81 11.34 -2.79 5.21
C GLU A 81 11.81 -2.35 3.81
N SER A 82 11.24 -1.25 3.27
CA SER A 82 11.42 -0.86 1.87
C SER A 82 12.88 -0.58 1.48
N LYS A 83 13.68 0.07 2.36
CA LYS A 83 15.10 0.34 2.06
C LYS A 83 15.91 -0.95 2.04
N SER A 84 15.63 -1.88 2.94
CA SER A 84 16.25 -3.21 2.99
C SER A 84 15.95 -4.01 1.72
N LEU A 85 14.70 -3.97 1.24
CA LEU A 85 14.30 -4.59 -0.02
C LEU A 85 15.03 -3.97 -1.20
N LYS A 86 15.14 -2.64 -1.26
CA LYS A 86 15.91 -1.95 -2.31
C LYS A 86 17.36 -2.42 -2.35
N LEU A 87 18.03 -2.47 -1.21
CA LEU A 87 19.44 -2.87 -1.12
C LEU A 87 19.62 -4.35 -1.49
N TYR A 88 18.68 -5.21 -1.07
CA TYR A 88 18.63 -6.60 -1.51
C TYR A 88 18.50 -6.73 -3.04
N LEU A 89 17.56 -6.02 -3.67
CA LEU A 89 17.40 -6.09 -5.13
C LEU A 89 18.63 -5.53 -5.85
N ASN A 90 19.25 -4.47 -5.32
CA ASN A 90 20.51 -3.94 -5.87
C ASN A 90 21.67 -4.94 -5.79
N SER A 91 21.69 -5.81 -4.78
CA SER A 91 22.70 -6.87 -4.64
C SER A 91 22.65 -7.89 -5.79
N ILE A 92 21.51 -7.98 -6.48
CA ILE A 92 21.29 -8.88 -7.62
C ILE A 92 21.85 -8.28 -8.94
N ASN A 93 22.07 -6.96 -9.01
CA ASN A 93 22.43 -6.25 -10.24
C ASN A 93 23.65 -6.81 -10.98
N PHE A 94 24.64 -7.33 -10.25
CA PHE A 94 25.88 -7.89 -10.80
C PHE A 94 25.98 -9.42 -10.65
N THR A 95 24.89 -10.07 -10.28
CA THR A 95 24.84 -11.53 -10.13
C THR A 95 24.38 -12.17 -11.44
N GLU A 96 25.09 -13.21 -11.88
CA GLU A 96 24.74 -13.98 -13.09
C GLU A 96 23.67 -15.03 -12.80
N PHE A 97 22.64 -15.10 -13.65
CA PHE A 97 21.58 -16.10 -13.61
C PHE A 97 21.42 -16.79 -14.96
N ALA A 98 21.13 -18.09 -14.94
CA ALA A 98 20.89 -18.86 -16.16
C ALA A 98 19.56 -18.51 -16.83
N SER A 99 18.55 -18.09 -16.05
CA SER A 99 17.23 -17.74 -16.56
C SER A 99 16.50 -16.72 -15.67
N TRP A 100 15.45 -16.10 -16.23
CA TRP A 100 14.52 -15.25 -15.48
C TRP A 100 13.79 -16.02 -14.37
N ASN A 101 13.51 -17.31 -14.59
CA ASN A 101 12.88 -18.17 -13.59
C ASN A 101 13.76 -18.36 -12.36
N ASP A 102 15.09 -18.42 -12.53
CA ASP A 102 16.01 -18.55 -11.40
C ASP A 102 16.01 -17.28 -10.54
N VAL A 103 15.93 -16.11 -11.17
CA VAL A 103 15.79 -14.81 -10.47
C VAL A 103 14.47 -14.76 -9.69
N GLN A 104 13.37 -15.11 -10.36
CA GLN A 104 12.04 -15.15 -9.73
C GLN A 104 12.01 -16.11 -8.53
N ALA A 105 12.56 -17.31 -8.69
CA ALA A 105 12.61 -18.32 -7.64
C ALA A 105 13.50 -17.90 -6.45
N LEU A 106 14.63 -17.25 -6.72
CA LEU A 106 15.52 -16.73 -5.68
C LEU A 106 14.83 -15.67 -4.83
N ILE A 107 14.23 -14.67 -5.47
CA ILE A 107 13.54 -13.58 -4.78
C ILE A 107 12.35 -14.12 -4.00
N ALA A 108 11.56 -15.02 -4.58
CA ALA A 108 10.43 -15.65 -3.89
C ALA A 108 10.89 -16.38 -2.63
N LYS A 109 11.95 -17.18 -2.72
CA LYS A 109 12.53 -17.91 -1.58
C LYS A 109 12.99 -16.95 -0.48
N ASP A 110 13.77 -15.93 -0.82
CA ASP A 110 14.39 -15.05 0.18
C ASP A 110 13.34 -14.14 0.85
N LEU A 111 12.41 -13.58 0.08
CA LEU A 111 11.30 -12.81 0.62
C LEU A 111 10.41 -13.67 1.50
N SER A 112 10.08 -14.90 1.07
CA SER A 112 9.28 -15.82 1.88
C SER A 112 9.95 -16.16 3.22
N ALA A 113 11.27 -16.34 3.21
CA ALA A 113 12.05 -16.56 4.43
C ALA A 113 12.05 -15.31 5.34
N CYS A 114 12.17 -14.12 4.77
CA CYS A 114 12.12 -12.84 5.49
C CYS A 114 10.75 -12.63 6.16
N VAL A 115 9.66 -12.77 5.40
CA VAL A 115 8.31 -12.47 5.91
C VAL A 115 7.62 -13.63 6.63
N LYS A 116 8.20 -14.83 6.56
CA LYS A 116 7.66 -16.10 7.07
C LYS A 116 6.28 -16.47 6.52
N ALA A 117 6.10 -16.26 5.22
CA ALA A 117 4.91 -16.64 4.46
C ALA A 117 5.28 -16.82 2.98
N ASP A 118 4.48 -17.56 2.23
CA ASP A 118 4.73 -17.77 0.80
C ASP A 118 4.52 -16.45 0.02
N VAL A 119 5.58 -15.95 -0.60
CA VAL A 119 5.58 -14.76 -1.45
C VAL A 119 5.59 -15.19 -2.90
N GLN A 120 4.61 -14.73 -3.68
CA GLN A 120 4.64 -14.88 -5.13
C GLN A 120 5.44 -13.75 -5.76
N VAL A 121 6.19 -14.08 -6.81
CA VAL A 121 7.00 -13.12 -7.55
C VAL A 121 6.71 -13.31 -9.03
N GLU A 122 6.48 -12.20 -9.73
CA GLU A 122 6.37 -12.16 -11.18
C GLU A 122 7.37 -11.16 -11.75
N LEU A 123 8.02 -11.52 -12.86
CA LEU A 123 8.91 -10.64 -13.62
C LEU A 123 8.27 -10.31 -14.97
N PHE A 124 8.21 -9.02 -15.29
CA PHE A 124 7.64 -8.51 -16.53
C PHE A 124 8.72 -7.91 -17.42
N GLY A 125 8.74 -8.33 -18.69
CA GLY A 125 9.52 -7.66 -19.72
C GLY A 125 8.96 -6.25 -20.00
N LEU A 126 9.82 -5.31 -20.39
CA LEU A 126 9.41 -3.91 -20.63
C LEU A 126 8.41 -3.75 -21.80
N GLU A 127 8.28 -4.77 -22.65
CA GLU A 127 7.35 -4.81 -23.79
C GLU A 127 6.16 -5.76 -23.56
N GLU A 128 6.05 -6.37 -22.38
CA GLU A 128 5.04 -7.41 -22.12
C GLU A 128 3.61 -6.85 -22.10
N ASP A 129 3.44 -5.60 -21.70
CA ASP A 129 2.17 -4.86 -21.76
C ASP A 129 1.72 -4.43 -23.16
N LEU A 130 2.61 -4.52 -24.16
CA LEU A 130 2.27 -4.18 -25.55
C LEU A 130 1.50 -5.31 -26.26
N HIS A 131 1.40 -6.49 -25.64
CA HIS A 131 0.96 -7.72 -26.30
C HIS A 131 -0.30 -8.36 -25.66
N ASN A 132 -1.24 -7.55 -25.15
CA ASN A 132 -2.53 -8.00 -24.61
C ASN A 132 -2.48 -8.91 -23.36
N LYS A 133 -1.37 -8.90 -22.60
CA LYS A 133 -1.38 -9.43 -21.22
C LYS A 133 -1.78 -8.30 -20.26
N THR A 134 -2.81 -8.52 -19.45
CA THR A 134 -3.21 -7.58 -18.40
C THR A 134 -2.26 -7.71 -17.21
N THR A 135 -1.03 -7.19 -17.32
CA THR A 135 -0.08 -7.21 -16.18
C THR A 135 -0.52 -6.29 -15.05
N GLY A 136 -1.38 -5.31 -15.35
CA GLY A 136 -1.79 -4.26 -14.40
C GLY A 136 -0.77 -3.12 -14.27
N LEU A 137 0.31 -3.11 -15.07
CA LEU A 137 1.33 -2.06 -15.02
C LEU A 137 0.98 -0.85 -15.88
N LEU A 138 0.05 -0.91 -16.83
CA LEU A 138 -0.47 0.28 -17.51
C LEU A 138 -1.27 1.18 -16.54
N VAL A 139 -1.29 2.49 -16.84
CA VAL A 139 -1.98 3.46 -16.00
C VAL A 139 -3.49 3.20 -16.02
N ALA A 140 -4.02 2.85 -14.86
CA ALA A 140 -5.45 2.71 -14.59
C ALA A 140 -6.01 3.97 -13.91
N GLN A 141 -7.34 4.01 -13.80
CA GLN A 141 -8.07 4.96 -12.97
C GLN A 141 -8.72 4.20 -11.79
N PRO A 142 -8.82 4.81 -10.60
CA PRO A 142 -9.61 4.24 -9.51
C PRO A 142 -11.08 4.12 -9.93
N GLU A 143 -11.76 3.10 -9.42
CA GLU A 143 -13.20 2.93 -9.59
C GLU A 143 -13.98 3.73 -8.53
N GLY A 144 -15.22 4.09 -8.86
CA GLY A 144 -16.13 4.77 -7.94
C GLY A 144 -16.12 6.30 -8.03
N VAL A 145 -16.65 6.94 -6.98
CA VAL A 145 -16.78 8.40 -6.88
C VAL A 145 -15.53 9.01 -6.25
N CYS A 146 -14.97 10.05 -6.88
CA CYS A 146 -13.91 10.86 -6.27
C CYS A 146 -14.52 11.76 -5.20
N ILE A 147 -14.08 11.64 -3.94
CA ILE A 147 -14.59 12.47 -2.83
C ILE A 147 -13.68 13.65 -2.49
N ASP A 148 -12.65 13.95 -3.30
CA ASP A 148 -11.67 15.00 -3.02
C ASP A 148 -12.29 16.41 -2.90
N ASP A 149 -13.45 16.64 -3.55
CA ASP A 149 -14.18 17.91 -3.52
C ASP A 149 -15.32 17.95 -2.47
N ALA A 150 -15.45 16.94 -1.61
CA ALA A 150 -16.54 16.85 -0.62
C ALA A 150 -16.59 18.04 0.36
N LEU A 151 -15.47 18.77 0.51
CA LEU A 151 -15.35 19.96 1.36
C LEU A 151 -15.33 21.29 0.59
N ALA A 152 -15.56 21.30 -0.73
CA ALA A 152 -15.40 22.50 -1.57
C ALA A 152 -16.27 23.69 -1.13
N ASN A 153 -17.43 23.42 -0.52
CA ASN A 153 -18.36 24.43 0.00
C ASN A 153 -18.28 24.62 1.53
N SER A 154 -17.34 23.97 2.19
CA SER A 154 -17.14 24.10 3.64
C SER A 154 -16.35 25.36 3.98
N SER A 155 -16.81 26.12 4.97
CA SER A 155 -16.04 27.20 5.58
C SER A 155 -15.09 26.71 6.67
N GLU A 156 -15.22 25.45 7.09
CA GLU A 156 -14.40 24.85 8.15
C GLU A 156 -13.07 24.37 7.60
N LYS A 157 -11.99 24.79 8.25
CA LYS A 157 -10.65 24.31 7.95
C LYS A 157 -10.43 22.94 8.58
N VAL A 158 -9.90 22.00 7.80
CA VAL A 158 -9.44 20.71 8.33
C VAL A 158 -8.25 20.92 9.26
N ALA A 159 -8.40 20.55 10.53
CA ALA A 159 -7.34 20.63 11.52
C ALA A 159 -6.24 19.60 11.23
N LEU A 160 -4.99 19.95 11.54
CA LEU A 160 -3.91 18.98 11.56
C LEU A 160 -3.92 18.26 12.91
N CYS A 161 -3.69 16.96 12.88
CA CYS A 161 -3.60 16.10 14.06
C CYS A 161 -2.42 15.12 13.90
N GLU A 162 -1.86 14.69 15.02
CA GLU A 162 -0.71 13.78 15.04
C GLU A 162 -1.10 12.32 14.74
N HIS A 163 -2.35 11.96 15.06
CA HIS A 163 -2.89 10.62 14.87
C HIS A 163 -4.21 10.70 14.09
N PRO A 164 -4.55 9.67 13.29
CA PRO A 164 -5.83 9.58 12.63
C PRO A 164 -6.98 9.69 13.63
N ASP A 165 -8.00 10.45 13.27
CA ASP A 165 -9.14 10.73 14.16
C ASP A 165 -10.40 10.08 13.61
N ALA A 166 -10.65 8.84 14.04
CA ALA A 166 -11.83 8.07 13.63
C ALA A 166 -13.15 8.72 14.08
N SER A 167 -13.14 9.64 15.05
CA SER A 167 -14.36 10.35 15.47
C SER A 167 -14.96 11.21 14.35
N LEU A 168 -14.16 11.59 13.35
CA LEU A 168 -14.58 12.31 12.14
C LEU A 168 -15.48 11.48 11.21
N LEU A 169 -15.57 10.17 11.42
CA LEU A 169 -16.48 9.27 10.68
C LEU A 169 -17.92 9.33 11.22
N SER A 170 -18.12 9.86 12.44
CA SER A 170 -19.45 10.06 13.00
C SER A 170 -20.16 11.23 12.34
N SER A 171 -21.38 11.02 11.86
CA SER A 171 -22.25 12.11 11.48
C SER A 171 -22.95 12.70 12.72
N ASP A 172 -22.63 13.93 13.10
CA ASP A 172 -23.38 14.70 14.14
C ASP A 172 -24.89 14.83 13.84
N LYS A 173 -25.33 14.45 12.64
CA LYS A 173 -26.74 14.48 12.20
C LYS A 173 -27.60 13.37 12.80
N ASP A 174 -27.02 12.38 13.48
CA ASP A 174 -27.77 11.28 14.10
C ASP A 174 -28.58 11.66 15.35
N LEU A 175 -28.44 12.90 15.85
CA LEU A 175 -29.17 13.33 17.04
C LEU A 175 -30.47 14.10 16.78
N ASN A 176 -30.73 14.65 15.57
CA ASN A 176 -31.92 15.51 15.35
C ASN A 176 -32.52 15.56 13.93
N SER A 177 -32.11 14.74 12.96
CA SER A 177 -32.74 14.73 11.64
C SER A 177 -33.61 13.48 11.43
N SER A 178 -34.91 13.63 11.68
CA SER A 178 -35.96 12.67 11.33
C SER A 178 -36.17 12.60 9.80
N SER A 179 -35.15 12.14 9.10
CA SER A 179 -35.20 11.70 7.71
C SER A 179 -34.04 10.74 7.46
N ILE A 180 -34.01 9.65 8.24
CA ILE A 180 -33.23 8.48 7.89
C ILE A 180 -33.84 7.98 6.59
N LEU A 181 -33.25 8.35 5.46
CA LEU A 181 -33.37 7.54 4.26
C LEU A 181 -32.73 6.22 4.66
N GLU A 182 -33.57 5.24 5.01
CA GLU A 182 -33.18 3.85 5.10
C GLU A 182 -32.58 3.49 3.74
N ASN A 183 -31.27 3.62 3.60
CA ASN A 183 -30.59 3.07 2.46
C ASN A 183 -30.53 1.57 2.72
N THR A 184 -31.60 0.88 2.35
CA THR A 184 -31.69 -0.59 2.26
C THR A 184 -30.83 -1.11 1.10
N GLY A 185 -29.73 -0.44 0.80
CA GLY A 185 -28.85 -0.72 -0.31
C GLY A 185 -28.08 -2.00 -0.04
N THR A 186 -28.44 -3.06 -0.77
CA THR A 186 -27.63 -4.26 -0.93
C THR A 186 -26.40 -4.02 -1.82
N GLU A 187 -26.31 -2.84 -2.44
CA GLU A 187 -25.25 -2.47 -3.37
C GLU A 187 -24.11 -1.72 -2.67
N PRO A 188 -22.84 -1.98 -3.04
CA PRO A 188 -21.68 -1.33 -2.44
C PRO A 188 -21.61 0.15 -2.83
N TYR A 189 -21.26 1.01 -1.86
CA TYR A 189 -20.76 2.35 -2.15
C TYR A 189 -19.26 2.30 -2.43
N ILE A 190 -18.85 2.72 -3.63
CA ILE A 190 -17.45 2.69 -4.08
C ILE A 190 -16.97 4.13 -4.28
N PHE A 191 -15.90 4.49 -3.57
CA PHE A 191 -15.32 5.82 -3.63
C PHE A 191 -13.80 5.78 -3.51
N TYR A 192 -13.16 6.90 -3.87
CA TYR A 192 -11.71 7.06 -3.72
C TYR A 192 -11.32 8.51 -3.40
N SER A 193 -10.13 8.68 -2.84
CA SER A 193 -9.50 9.98 -2.63
C SER A 193 -8.03 9.94 -3.02
N ASN A 194 -7.55 10.96 -3.72
CA ASN A 194 -6.13 11.12 -4.07
C ASN A 194 -5.33 11.86 -2.99
N LEU A 195 -5.97 12.19 -1.87
CA LEU A 195 -5.44 13.08 -0.85
C LEU A 195 -4.87 12.34 0.37
N LEU A 196 -4.79 11.01 0.33
CA LEU A 196 -4.11 10.23 1.36
C LEU A 196 -2.62 10.61 1.40
N ARG A 197 -2.18 11.06 2.58
CA ARG A 197 -0.79 11.43 2.86
C ARG A 197 -0.47 11.01 4.29
N SER A 198 0.69 10.41 4.49
CA SER A 198 1.26 10.12 5.81
C SER A 198 2.75 10.45 5.83
N ASN A 199 3.44 10.08 6.89
CA ASN A 199 4.90 10.16 7.00
C ASN A 199 5.48 8.76 7.25
N CYS A 200 6.65 8.52 6.68
CA CYS A 200 7.37 7.29 6.91
C CYS A 200 7.97 7.31 8.33
N PRO A 201 7.72 6.30 9.18
CA PRO A 201 8.17 6.31 10.58
C PRO A 201 9.69 6.26 10.72
N VAL A 202 10.43 5.86 9.68
CA VAL A 202 11.89 5.76 9.70
C VAL A 202 12.58 7.06 9.27
N THR A 203 12.05 7.73 8.25
CA THR A 203 12.71 8.87 7.59
C THR A 203 11.99 10.20 7.80
N ASN A 204 10.77 10.19 8.33
CA ASN A 204 9.83 11.33 8.39
C ASN A 204 9.54 11.98 7.03
N GLN A 205 9.90 11.33 5.92
CA GLN A 205 9.57 11.83 4.59
C GLN A 205 8.07 11.64 4.30
N PRO A 206 7.47 12.50 3.44
CA PRO A 206 6.06 12.43 3.05
C PRO A 206 5.74 11.20 2.19
N ASP A 207 4.74 10.42 2.58
CA ASP A 207 4.14 9.36 1.78
C ASP A 207 2.88 9.87 1.10
N TRP A 208 2.72 9.57 -0.18
CA TRP A 208 1.59 10.01 -0.99
C TRP A 208 0.84 8.78 -1.50
N GLY A 209 -0.47 8.78 -1.40
CA GLY A 209 -1.27 7.68 -1.89
C GLY A 209 -2.63 8.10 -2.44
N THR A 210 -3.21 7.21 -3.21
CA THR A 210 -4.65 7.20 -3.51
C THR A 210 -5.28 6.08 -2.69
N LEU A 211 -6.34 6.40 -1.95
CA LEU A 211 -7.16 5.44 -1.21
C LEU A 211 -8.41 5.13 -2.02
N ALA A 212 -8.79 3.86 -2.15
CA ALA A 212 -10.11 3.44 -2.62
C ALA A 212 -10.78 2.53 -1.59
N VAL A 213 -12.09 2.69 -1.47
CA VAL A 213 -12.93 1.94 -0.54
C VAL A 213 -14.17 1.47 -1.30
N SER A 214 -14.51 0.19 -1.11
CA SER A 214 -15.81 -0.37 -1.45
C SER A 214 -16.46 -0.84 -0.15
N ILE A 215 -17.65 -0.34 0.17
CA ILE A 215 -18.30 -0.59 1.45
C ILE A 215 -19.81 -0.83 1.27
N THR A 216 -20.28 -1.96 1.81
CA THR A 216 -21.71 -2.32 1.85
C THR A 216 -22.19 -2.32 3.30
N SER A 217 -22.90 -1.28 3.70
CA SER A 217 -23.39 -1.07 5.08
C SER A 217 -24.80 -0.48 5.11
N ASN A 218 -25.53 -0.75 6.20
CA ASN A 218 -26.79 -0.09 6.53
C ASN A 218 -26.61 1.36 7.03
N LYS A 219 -25.38 1.76 7.36
CA LYS A 219 -25.04 3.12 7.79
C LYS A 219 -24.56 3.92 6.57
N THR A 220 -25.06 5.14 6.42
CA THR A 220 -24.67 6.02 5.32
C THR A 220 -23.27 6.58 5.53
N VAL A 221 -22.44 6.54 4.49
CA VAL A 221 -21.13 7.19 4.47
C VAL A 221 -21.33 8.68 4.16
N ASP A 222 -20.86 9.56 5.04
CA ASP A 222 -20.76 10.99 4.78
C ASP A 222 -19.41 11.32 4.14
N ASP A 223 -19.41 11.69 2.86
CA ASP A 223 -18.18 11.97 2.10
C ASP A 223 -17.34 13.08 2.75
N ALA A 224 -17.98 14.07 3.40
CA ALA A 224 -17.28 15.18 4.04
C ALA A 224 -16.57 14.74 5.33
N GLY A 225 -17.21 13.94 6.18
CA GLY A 225 -16.60 13.28 7.33
C GLY A 225 -15.49 12.31 6.93
N MET A 226 -15.74 11.48 5.92
CA MET A 226 -14.75 10.56 5.34
C MET A 226 -13.52 11.30 4.82
N LEU A 227 -13.69 12.40 4.07
CA LEU A 227 -12.55 13.17 3.58
C LEU A 227 -11.76 13.80 4.73
N ARG A 228 -12.42 14.33 5.77
CA ARG A 228 -11.74 14.83 6.97
C ARG A 228 -10.93 13.74 7.66
N TYR A 229 -11.49 12.54 7.78
CA TYR A 229 -10.81 11.36 8.32
C TYR A 229 -9.57 11.00 7.49
N ILE A 230 -9.67 10.91 6.16
CA ILE A 230 -8.51 10.62 5.28
C ILE A 230 -7.43 11.69 5.45
N LEU A 231 -7.82 12.97 5.53
CA LEU A 231 -6.89 14.08 5.73
C LEU A 231 -6.28 14.12 7.13
N SER A 232 -6.83 13.42 8.12
CA SER A 232 -6.28 13.31 9.48
C SER A 232 -4.96 12.51 9.50
N PHE A 233 -4.74 11.62 8.54
CA PHE A 233 -3.46 10.91 8.36
C PHE A 233 -2.30 11.84 8.00
N ARG A 234 -2.57 13.10 7.65
CA ARG A 234 -1.59 13.99 7.04
C ARG A 234 -0.31 14.09 7.85
N GLN A 235 -0.30 14.15 9.17
CA GLN A 235 0.96 14.20 9.95
C GLN A 235 1.35 12.86 10.58
N HIS A 236 0.51 11.84 10.43
CA HIS A 236 0.68 10.55 11.06
C HIS A 236 1.91 9.81 10.54
N ASN A 237 2.70 9.25 11.47
CA ASN A 237 3.81 8.35 11.16
C ASN A 237 3.31 6.91 11.17
N GLY A 238 3.27 6.28 9.99
CA GLY A 238 2.78 4.91 9.84
C GLY A 238 3.29 4.28 8.55
N PHE A 239 3.59 2.97 8.61
CA PHE A 239 3.86 2.20 7.40
C PHE A 239 2.61 2.15 6.52
N HIS A 240 2.78 2.02 5.20
CA HIS A 240 1.67 2.03 4.24
C HIS A 240 0.64 0.95 4.57
N GLU A 241 1.12 -0.25 4.90
CA GLU A 241 0.34 -1.40 5.31
C GLU A 241 -0.47 -1.10 6.58
N GLN A 242 0.16 -0.48 7.58
CA GLN A 242 -0.49 -0.12 8.84
C GLN A 242 -1.55 0.96 8.64
N CYS A 243 -1.30 1.98 7.81
CA CYS A 243 -2.29 3.00 7.50
C CYS A 243 -3.55 2.38 6.88
N VAL A 244 -3.40 1.45 5.94
CA VAL A 244 -4.55 0.73 5.35
C VAL A 244 -5.24 -0.18 6.36
N GLU A 245 -4.50 -0.86 7.22
CA GLU A 245 -5.07 -1.68 8.30
C GLU A 245 -5.86 -0.83 9.32
N GLN A 246 -5.36 0.35 9.69
CA GLN A 246 -6.06 1.30 10.56
C GLN A 246 -7.37 1.77 9.92
N ILE A 247 -7.33 2.19 8.64
CA ILE A 247 -8.53 2.58 7.89
C ILE A 247 -9.54 1.43 7.86
N PHE A 248 -9.10 0.23 7.55
CA PHE A 248 -9.97 -0.94 7.52
C PHE A 248 -10.61 -1.21 8.88
N ALA A 249 -9.84 -1.13 9.97
CA ALA A 249 -10.35 -1.33 11.33
C ALA A 249 -11.35 -0.25 11.76
N ASP A 250 -11.06 1.03 11.47
CA ASP A 250 -11.94 2.15 11.81
C ASP A 250 -13.26 2.05 11.02
N LEU A 251 -13.20 1.84 9.71
CA LEU A 251 -14.40 1.68 8.90
C LEU A 251 -15.23 0.46 9.32
N SER A 252 -14.57 -0.64 9.69
CA SER A 252 -15.25 -1.83 10.20
C SER A 252 -16.02 -1.57 11.48
N GLN A 253 -15.45 -0.79 12.41
CA GLN A 253 -16.06 -0.47 13.70
C GLN A 253 -17.18 0.56 13.57
N TYR A 254 -16.98 1.61 12.77
CA TYR A 254 -17.95 2.69 12.64
C TYR A 254 -19.13 2.30 11.76
N TYR A 255 -18.87 1.66 10.61
CA TYR A 255 -19.92 1.35 9.65
C TYR A 255 -20.50 -0.05 9.80
N GLU A 256 -19.87 -0.97 10.55
CA GLU A 256 -20.32 -2.37 10.67
C GLU A 256 -20.71 -3.00 9.31
N PRO A 257 -19.85 -2.90 8.28
CA PRO A 257 -20.23 -3.32 6.93
C PRO A 257 -20.37 -4.83 6.81
N SER A 258 -21.28 -5.26 5.94
CA SER A 258 -21.37 -6.66 5.50
C SER A 258 -20.24 -7.04 4.56
N GLU A 259 -19.76 -6.09 3.74
CA GLU A 259 -18.62 -6.23 2.85
C GLU A 259 -17.77 -4.95 2.89
N LEU A 260 -16.45 -5.10 3.00
CA LEU A 260 -15.50 -4.00 3.01
C LEU A 260 -14.24 -4.38 2.24
N MET A 261 -13.82 -3.52 1.32
CA MET A 261 -12.49 -3.51 0.73
C MET A 261 -11.87 -2.13 0.95
N VAL A 262 -10.65 -2.11 1.48
CA VAL A 262 -9.82 -0.90 1.58
C VAL A 262 -8.51 -1.18 0.85
N ARG A 263 -8.17 -0.33 -0.11
CA ARG A 263 -6.93 -0.44 -0.88
C ARG A 263 -6.27 0.92 -1.02
N ALA A 264 -4.95 0.96 -0.94
CA ALA A 264 -4.19 2.14 -1.29
C ALA A 264 -3.16 1.83 -2.39
N TRP A 265 -2.84 2.86 -3.17
CA TRP A 265 -1.70 2.90 -4.08
C TRP A 265 -0.76 4.01 -3.62
N TYR A 266 0.37 3.65 -3.02
CA TYR A 266 1.36 4.64 -2.62
C TYR A 266 2.36 4.90 -3.75
N THR A 267 2.88 6.12 -3.82
CA THR A 267 3.93 6.48 -4.78
C THR A 267 5.26 5.82 -4.41
N ARG A 268 6.06 5.46 -5.41
CA ARG A 268 7.33 4.77 -5.16
C ARG A 268 8.34 5.59 -4.35
N ARG A 269 9.18 4.89 -3.59
CA ARG A 269 10.41 5.42 -3.01
C ARG A 269 11.59 4.53 -3.36
N GLY A 270 12.60 5.12 -3.99
CA GLY A 270 13.80 4.38 -4.39
C GLY A 270 13.51 3.18 -5.28
N GLY A 271 12.61 3.34 -6.25
CA GLY A 271 12.28 2.31 -7.24
C GLY A 271 11.20 1.31 -6.83
N LEU A 272 10.69 1.39 -5.60
CA LEU A 272 9.70 0.47 -5.03
C LEU A 272 8.43 1.18 -4.61
N ASP A 273 7.26 0.67 -4.99
CA ASP A 273 5.98 1.07 -4.40
C ASP A 273 5.31 -0.09 -3.63
N ILE A 274 4.31 0.28 -2.82
CA ILE A 274 3.52 -0.62 -1.98
C ILE A 274 2.05 -0.29 -2.19
N ASN A 275 1.24 -1.32 -2.39
CA ASN A 275 -0.19 -1.21 -2.62
C ASN A 275 -0.94 -2.16 -1.68
N PRO A 276 -1.09 -1.79 -0.40
CA PRO A 276 -1.79 -2.63 0.56
C PRO A 276 -3.28 -2.71 0.24
N CYS A 277 -3.85 -3.90 0.35
CA CYS A 277 -5.27 -4.15 0.24
C CYS A 277 -5.74 -5.05 1.39
N ARG A 278 -6.84 -4.68 2.04
CA ARG A 278 -7.51 -5.46 3.09
C ARG A 278 -8.97 -5.63 2.69
N VAL A 279 -9.50 -6.83 2.88
CA VAL A 279 -10.87 -7.19 2.52
C VAL A 279 -11.54 -7.97 3.62
N SER A 280 -12.85 -7.81 3.78
CA SER A 280 -13.64 -8.61 4.73
C SER A 280 -13.82 -10.06 4.29
N ASP A 281 -13.75 -10.32 2.98
CA ASP A 281 -13.83 -11.64 2.37
C ASP A 281 -12.89 -11.69 1.15
N ILE A 282 -12.15 -12.79 1.00
CA ILE A 282 -11.15 -12.96 -0.06
C ILE A 282 -11.75 -12.81 -1.48
N ARG A 283 -13.06 -13.06 -1.65
CA ARG A 283 -13.76 -12.88 -2.93
C ARG A 283 -13.82 -11.43 -3.41
N LEU A 284 -13.61 -10.48 -2.50
CA LEU A 284 -13.57 -9.04 -2.80
C LEU A 284 -12.19 -8.56 -3.28
N MET A 285 -11.19 -9.44 -3.33
CA MET A 285 -9.85 -9.05 -3.76
C MET A 285 -9.84 -8.52 -5.20
N PRO A 286 -9.36 -7.29 -5.44
CA PRO A 286 -9.25 -6.74 -6.78
C PRO A 286 -8.00 -7.30 -7.47
N GLN A 287 -7.88 -7.02 -8.77
CA GLN A 287 -6.63 -7.27 -9.50
C GLN A 287 -5.60 -6.16 -9.21
N PRO A 288 -4.29 -6.49 -9.17
CA PRO A 288 -3.23 -5.48 -9.05
C PRO A 288 -3.26 -4.50 -10.23
N SER A 289 -2.96 -3.24 -9.96
CA SER A 289 -3.02 -2.15 -10.94
C SER A 289 -2.10 -1.00 -10.54
N ARG A 290 -1.69 -0.16 -11.49
CA ARG A 290 -0.88 1.06 -11.27
C ARG A 290 -1.67 2.32 -11.63
N LEU A 291 -1.57 3.36 -10.82
CA LEU A 291 -2.16 4.69 -11.04
C LEU A 291 -1.13 5.71 -11.54
N ILE A 292 -1.62 6.87 -11.99
CA ILE A 292 -0.83 7.89 -12.71
C ILE A 292 0.34 8.48 -11.91
N ARG A 293 0.29 8.49 -10.56
CA ARG A 293 1.33 9.08 -9.70
C ARG A 293 2.41 8.10 -9.24
N GLN A 294 2.22 6.79 -9.48
CA GLN A 294 3.09 5.76 -8.93
C GLN A 294 4.45 5.70 -9.59
#